data_AF-A0AAP0RN75-F1
#
_entry.id   AF-A0AAP0RN75-F1
#
_cell.length_a   1.000
_cell.length_b   1.000
_cell.length_c   1.000
_cell.angle_alpha   90.00
_cell.angle_beta   90.00
_cell.angle_gamma   90.00
#
_symmetry.space_group_name_H-M   'P 1'
#
loop_
_entity.id
_entity.type
_entity.pdbx_description
1 polymer ?
#
loop_
_entity_poly.entity_id
_entity_poly.type
_entity_poly.pdbx_seq_one_letter_code
_entity_poly.pdbx_strand_id
1 'polypeptide(L)'
;MLRRSNFSSLNGYIRHFKNCCDGLATIGKSIDDKSKVSWLLNGLGAQYEAFTTPMLKLPTPSYVDVVMGLIESQNLNGFIDATWPKPSKTISSPNGTDTSGTKETPNLEYQYWKRSDRLLRGWITRTLTEEVLSLVVGLKTSHEV
;
A
#
# COMPACT_ATOMS: atom_id res chain seq x y z
N MET A 1 -13.80 -24.91 -23.00
CA MET A 1 -13.04 -23.66 -22.79
C MET A 1 -12.11 -23.46 -23.97
N LEU A 2 -12.07 -22.26 -24.57
CA LEU A 2 -11.20 -21.97 -25.71
C LEU A 2 -9.74 -22.10 -25.26
N ARG A 3 -8.93 -22.92 -25.94
CA ARG A 3 -7.50 -23.11 -25.62
C ARG A 3 -6.63 -22.72 -26.80
N ARG A 4 -5.50 -22.07 -26.53
CA ARG A 4 -4.48 -21.69 -27.50
C ARG A 4 -3.93 -22.91 -28.25
N SER A 5 -3.82 -24.08 -27.61
CA SER A 5 -3.34 -25.33 -28.22
C SER A 5 -4.13 -25.76 -29.45
N ASN A 6 -5.39 -25.33 -29.58
CA ASN A 6 -6.26 -25.68 -30.72
C ASN A 6 -5.96 -24.83 -31.97
N PHE A 7 -5.02 -23.90 -31.89
CA PHE A 7 -4.66 -22.97 -32.95
C PHE A 7 -3.18 -23.11 -33.29
N SER A 8 -2.85 -23.03 -34.58
CA SER A 8 -1.46 -23.05 -35.06
C SER A 8 -0.67 -21.81 -34.61
N SER A 9 -1.33 -20.68 -34.37
CA SER A 9 -0.71 -19.42 -33.96
C SER A 9 -1.47 -18.71 -32.84
N LEU A 10 -0.75 -17.90 -32.05
CA LEU A 10 -1.32 -17.03 -31.02
C LEU A 10 -2.31 -16.02 -31.63
N ASN A 11 -1.98 -15.43 -32.78
CA ASN A 11 -2.87 -14.51 -33.49
C ASN A 11 -4.17 -15.19 -33.94
N GLY A 12 -4.11 -16.46 -34.36
CA GLY A 12 -5.30 -17.24 -34.69
C GLY A 12 -6.22 -17.42 -33.48
N TYR A 13 -5.64 -17.76 -32.32
CA TYR A 13 -6.37 -17.86 -31.05
C TYR A 13 -7.01 -16.53 -30.64
N ILE A 14 -6.25 -15.42 -30.64
CA ILE A 14 -6.75 -14.09 -30.25
C ILE A 14 -7.88 -13.64 -31.16
N ARG A 15 -7.73 -13.80 -32.48
CA ARG A 15 -8.78 -13.43 -33.45
C ARG A 15 -10.06 -14.23 -33.22
N HIS A 16 -9.95 -15.53 -33.00
CA HIS A 16 -11.10 -16.38 -32.72
C HIS A 16 -11.77 -16.00 -31.38
N PHE A 17 -10.97 -15.72 -30.35
CA PHE A 17 -11.49 -15.25 -29.06
C PHE A 17 -12.27 -13.95 -29.20
N LYS A 18 -11.73 -12.97 -29.93
CA LYS A 18 -12.40 -11.69 -30.21
C LYS A 18 -13.73 -11.92 -30.93
N ASN A 19 -13.74 -12.73 -31.99
CA ASN A 19 -14.96 -13.03 -32.74
C ASN A 19 -16.04 -13.68 -31.85
N CYS A 20 -15.66 -14.55 -30.91
CA CYS A 20 -16.60 -15.10 -29.93
C CYS A 20 -17.17 -14.02 -29.01
N CYS A 21 -16.34 -13.12 -28.49
CA CYS A 21 -16.79 -12.02 -27.63
C CYS A 21 -17.72 -11.06 -28.37
N ASP A 22 -17.39 -10.70 -29.61
CA ASP A 22 -18.18 -9.82 -30.47
C ASP A 22 -19.53 -10.47 -30.83
N GLY A 23 -19.53 -11.79 -31.10
CA GLY A 23 -20.75 -12.55 -31.33
C GLY A 23 -21.67 -12.56 -30.11
N LEU A 24 -21.11 -12.73 -28.91
CA LEU A 24 -21.86 -12.66 -27.65
C LEU A 24 -22.41 -11.25 -27.37
N ALA A 25 -21.63 -10.21 -27.66
CA ALA A 25 -22.10 -8.82 -27.56
C ALA A 25 -23.25 -8.54 -28.52
N THR A 26 -23.19 -9.06 -29.75
CA THR A 26 -24.23 -8.88 -30.79
C THR A 26 -25.58 -9.47 -30.36
N ILE A 27 -25.59 -10.57 -29.61
CA ILE A 27 -26.82 -11.20 -29.08
C ILE A 27 -27.26 -10.63 -27.72
N GLY A 28 -26.68 -9.51 -27.27
CA GLY A 28 -27.01 -8.86 -26.00
C GLY A 28 -26.40 -9.52 -24.75
N LYS A 29 -25.48 -10.48 -24.91
CA LYS A 29 -24.75 -11.15 -23.81
C LYS A 29 -23.30 -10.68 -23.74
N SER A 30 -23.09 -9.36 -23.71
CA SER A 30 -21.74 -8.80 -23.59
C SER A 30 -21.08 -9.25 -22.29
N ILE A 31 -19.85 -9.76 -22.39
CA ILE A 31 -19.03 -10.14 -21.24
C ILE A 31 -18.28 -8.90 -20.74
N ASP A 32 -18.12 -8.77 -19.42
CA ASP A 32 -17.31 -7.71 -18.82
C ASP A 32 -15.81 -7.91 -19.12
N ASP A 33 -15.04 -6.82 -19.10
CA ASP A 33 -13.63 -6.89 -19.51
C ASP A 33 -12.76 -7.72 -18.57
N LYS A 34 -13.09 -7.79 -17.27
CA LYS A 34 -12.36 -8.62 -16.31
C LYS A 34 -12.53 -10.11 -16.64
N SER A 35 -13.76 -10.52 -16.99
CA SER A 35 -14.03 -11.88 -17.46
C SER A 35 -13.37 -12.19 -18.81
N LYS A 36 -13.37 -11.25 -19.76
CA LYS A 36 -12.64 -11.43 -21.04
C LYS A 36 -11.15 -11.65 -20.82
N VAL A 37 -10.51 -10.81 -20.00
CA VAL A 37 -9.09 -10.93 -19.65
C VAL A 37 -8.81 -12.26 -18.97
N SER A 38 -9.66 -12.62 -17.99
CA SER A 38 -9.54 -13.89 -17.28
C SER A 38 -9.62 -15.09 -18.23
N TRP A 39 -10.62 -15.14 -19.10
CA TRP A 39 -10.80 -16.25 -20.03
C TRP A 39 -9.69 -16.32 -21.07
N LEU A 40 -9.21 -15.18 -21.56
CA LEU A 40 -8.12 -15.11 -22.52
C LEU A 40 -6.84 -15.67 -21.93
N LEU A 41 -6.45 -15.21 -20.73
CA LEU A 41 -5.22 -15.62 -20.05
C LEU A 41 -5.27 -17.10 -19.61
N ASN A 42 -6.41 -17.57 -19.08
CA ASN A 42 -6.58 -18.99 -18.73
C ASN A 42 -6.51 -19.92 -19.95
N GLY A 43 -6.86 -19.44 -21.14
CA GLY A 43 -6.79 -20.22 -22.38
C GLY A 43 -5.40 -20.28 -23.03
N LEU A 44 -4.41 -19.48 -22.58
CA LEU A 44 -3.06 -19.45 -23.18
C LEU A 44 -2.24 -20.72 -22.95
N GLY A 45 -2.44 -21.39 -21.80
CA GLY A 45 -1.76 -22.63 -21.43
C GLY A 45 -0.42 -22.43 -20.70
N ALA A 46 0.16 -23.54 -20.21
CA ALA A 46 1.30 -23.53 -19.29
C ALA A 46 2.57 -22.86 -19.85
N GLN A 47 2.75 -22.83 -21.17
CA GLN A 47 3.88 -22.14 -21.80
C GLN A 47 3.88 -20.61 -21.59
N TYR A 48 2.73 -20.04 -21.21
CA TYR A 48 2.58 -18.62 -20.87
C TYR A 48 2.37 -18.42 -19.36
N GLU A 49 2.54 -19.44 -18.51
CA GLU A 49 2.30 -19.35 -17.05
C GLU A 49 3.07 -18.19 -16.40
N ALA A 50 4.33 -18.00 -16.78
CA ALA A 50 5.17 -16.90 -16.29
C ALA A 50 4.57 -15.51 -16.56
N PHE A 51 3.67 -15.40 -17.53
CA PHE A 51 2.94 -14.17 -17.86
C PHE A 51 1.51 -14.18 -17.31
N THR A 52 0.79 -15.31 -17.39
CA THR A 52 -0.60 -15.40 -16.94
C THR A 52 -0.74 -15.36 -15.43
N THR A 53 0.16 -16.00 -14.68
CA THR A 53 0.13 -16.01 -13.22
C THR A 53 0.25 -14.60 -12.64
N PRO A 54 1.26 -13.76 -12.97
CA PRO A 54 1.30 -12.40 -12.45
C PRO A 54 0.11 -11.55 -12.92
N MET A 55 -0.38 -11.71 -14.16
CA MET A 55 -1.54 -10.94 -14.64
C MET A 55 -2.89 -11.36 -14.03
N LEU A 56 -3.05 -12.61 -13.60
CA LEU A 56 -4.31 -13.13 -13.04
C LEU A 56 -4.31 -13.17 -11.51
N LYS A 57 -3.15 -13.45 -10.90
CA LYS A 57 -3.05 -13.86 -9.49
C LYS A 57 -2.38 -12.84 -8.60
N LEU A 58 -1.69 -11.83 -9.12
CA LEU A 58 -1.22 -10.76 -8.23
C LEU A 58 -2.43 -9.89 -7.89
N PRO A 59 -2.99 -9.95 -6.66
CA PRO A 59 -3.84 -8.85 -6.22
C PRO A 59 -2.99 -7.59 -6.39
N THR A 60 -3.51 -6.62 -7.13
CA THR A 60 -2.90 -5.29 -7.13
C THR A 60 -2.89 -4.88 -5.67
N PRO A 61 -1.72 -4.67 -5.05
CA PRO A 61 -1.68 -4.36 -3.63
C PRO A 61 -2.56 -3.15 -3.41
N SER A 62 -3.43 -3.21 -2.41
CA SER A 62 -4.21 -2.03 -2.08
C SER A 62 -3.24 -0.92 -1.68
N TYR A 63 -3.69 0.32 -1.81
CA TYR A 63 -2.87 1.44 -1.38
C TYR A 63 -2.49 1.32 0.11
N VAL A 64 -3.36 0.73 0.94
CA VAL A 64 -3.07 0.41 2.35
C VAL A 64 -1.95 -0.62 2.48
N ASP A 65 -1.96 -1.69 1.69
CA ASP A 65 -0.89 -2.72 1.72
C ASP A 65 0.47 -2.12 1.38
N VAL A 66 0.51 -1.22 0.39
CA VAL A 66 1.74 -0.52 0.00
C VAL A 66 2.23 0.39 1.13
N VAL A 67 1.33 1.14 1.76
CA VAL A 67 1.67 2.04 2.87
C VAL A 67 2.15 1.26 4.09
N MET A 68 1.44 0.18 4.47
CA MET A 68 1.84 -0.69 5.57
C MET A 68 3.21 -1.34 5.32
N GLY A 69 3.44 -1.86 4.11
CA GLY A 69 4.76 -2.40 3.74
C GLY A 69 5.87 -1.35 3.82
N LEU A 70 5.59 -0.09 3.47
CA LEU A 70 6.56 1.00 3.62
C LEU A 70 6.86 1.29 5.10
N ILE A 71 5.84 1.35 5.95
CA ILE A 71 5.99 1.57 7.41
C ILE A 71 6.82 0.46 8.04
N GLU A 72 6.51 -0.80 7.70
CA GLU A 72 7.26 -1.97 8.17
C GLU A 72 8.72 -1.92 7.72
N SER A 73 8.98 -1.55 6.46
CA SER A 73 10.35 -1.45 5.91
C SER A 73 11.23 -0.42 6.61
N GLN A 74 10.61 0.61 7.21
CA GLN A 74 11.30 1.67 7.94
C GLN A 74 11.32 1.42 9.45
N ASN A 75 10.86 0.24 9.89
CA ASN A 75 10.68 -0.12 11.30
C ASN A 75 9.80 0.87 12.09
N LEU A 76 8.85 1.57 11.45
CA LEU A 76 8.07 2.63 12.10
C LEU A 76 6.81 2.12 12.86
N ASN A 77 6.59 0.81 12.93
CA ASN A 77 5.38 0.24 13.54
C ASN A 77 5.17 0.64 15.01
N GLY A 78 6.26 0.88 15.75
CA GLY A 78 6.19 1.31 17.15
C GLY A 78 5.55 2.69 17.35
N PHE A 79 5.46 3.53 16.31
CA PHE A 79 4.69 4.77 16.35
C PHE A 79 3.19 4.53 16.22
N ILE A 80 2.77 3.52 15.45
CA ILE A 80 1.35 3.19 15.22
C ILE A 80 0.78 2.42 16.40
N ASP A 81 1.53 1.43 16.92
CA ASP A 81 1.10 0.61 18.07
C ASP A 81 1.32 1.31 19.42
N ALA A 82 1.84 2.54 19.42
CA ALA A 82 2.26 3.30 20.60
C ALA A 82 3.31 2.60 21.50
N THR A 83 4.01 1.57 20.99
CA THR A 83 5.13 0.92 21.69
C THR A 83 6.31 1.87 21.91
N TRP A 84 6.42 2.96 21.13
CA TRP A 84 7.43 4.00 21.26
C TRP A 84 6.84 5.29 21.84
N PRO A 85 6.73 5.39 23.17
CA PRO A 85 6.12 6.54 23.82
C PRO A 85 6.93 7.81 23.57
N LYS A 86 6.23 8.92 23.51
CA LYS A 86 6.81 10.25 23.32
C LYS A 86 7.85 10.56 24.41
N PRO A 87 9.14 10.76 24.07
CA PRO A 87 10.16 11.09 25.05
C PRO A 87 9.97 12.48 25.67
N SER A 88 10.56 12.70 26.85
CA SER A 88 10.61 14.01 27.49
C SER A 88 11.34 15.03 26.61
N LYS A 89 10.82 16.27 26.54
CA LYS A 89 11.38 17.33 25.69
C LYS A 89 12.74 17.85 26.17
N THR A 90 12.93 17.86 27.48
CA THR A 90 14.16 18.28 28.15
C THR A 90 14.63 17.18 29.10
N ILE A 91 15.94 17.10 29.30
CA ILE A 91 16.57 16.19 30.27
C ILE A 91 17.39 17.02 31.27
N SER A 92 17.48 16.53 32.50
CA SER A 92 18.35 17.11 33.53
C SER A 92 19.74 16.51 33.39
N SER A 93 20.76 17.36 33.17
CA SER A 93 22.16 16.90 33.14
C SER A 93 22.68 16.70 34.57
N PRO A 94 23.22 15.52 34.92
CA PRO A 94 23.80 15.28 36.23
C PRO A 94 25.28 15.66 36.23
N ASN A 95 25.59 16.96 36.27
CA ASN A 95 26.94 17.42 36.65
C ASN A 95 26.81 18.22 37.96
N GLY A 96 27.46 17.71 39.01
CA GLY A 96 27.11 17.94 40.41
C GLY A 96 27.61 19.22 41.09
N THR A 97 27.27 19.25 42.38
CA THR A 97 27.64 20.18 43.48
C THR A 97 27.23 21.65 43.33
N ASP A 98 26.17 21.95 44.10
CA ASP A 98 25.84 23.17 44.81
C ASP A 98 25.44 24.44 44.03
N THR A 99 24.22 24.88 44.37
CA THR A 99 23.68 26.26 44.26
C THR A 99 23.13 26.72 42.90
N SER A 100 21.79 26.65 42.81
CA SER A 100 20.88 27.39 41.92
C SER A 100 21.03 27.24 40.40
N GLY A 101 20.11 26.47 39.81
CA GLY A 101 19.77 26.52 38.39
C GLY A 101 19.86 25.17 37.69
N THR A 102 18.76 24.42 37.67
CA THR A 102 18.63 23.21 36.84
C THR A 102 18.78 23.61 35.37
N LYS A 103 19.95 23.35 34.76
CA LYS A 103 20.14 23.54 33.32
C LYS A 103 19.41 22.42 32.58
N GLU A 104 18.19 22.70 32.16
CA GLU A 104 17.45 21.85 31.24
C GLU A 104 18.17 21.83 29.88
N THR A 105 18.59 20.65 29.43
CA THR A 105 19.17 20.48 28.10
C THR A 105 18.14 19.87 27.14
N PRO A 106 18.12 20.26 25.86
CA PRO A 106 17.22 19.67 24.87
C PRO A 106 17.47 18.18 24.70
N ASN A 107 16.41 17.37 24.73
CA ASN A 107 16.52 15.95 24.46
C ASN A 107 16.62 15.68 22.95
N LEU A 108 17.72 15.08 22.49
CA LEU A 108 17.90 14.68 21.10
C LEU A 108 16.93 13.56 20.70
N GLU A 109 16.62 12.61 21.59
CA GLU A 109 15.67 11.52 21.33
C GLU A 109 14.28 12.06 21.02
N TYR A 110 13.83 13.09 21.75
CA TYR A 110 12.57 13.76 21.46
C TYR A 110 12.55 14.39 20.06
N GLN A 111 13.67 14.97 19.62
CA GLN A 111 13.75 15.58 18.28
C GLN A 111 13.70 14.51 17.17
N TYR A 112 14.40 13.40 17.35
CA TYR A 112 14.34 12.27 16.41
C TYR A 112 12.94 11.65 16.38
N TRP A 113 12.35 11.36 17.54
CA TRP A 113 10.99 10.85 17.66
C TRP A 113 10.00 11.78 16.95
N LYS A 114 10.06 13.09 17.23
CA LYS A 114 9.16 14.09 16.64
C LYS A 114 9.31 14.19 15.13
N ARG A 115 10.53 14.03 14.59
CA ARG A 115 10.77 14.05 13.15
C ARG A 115 10.13 12.84 12.47
N SER A 116 10.36 11.65 13.01
CA SER A 116 9.81 10.40 12.49
C SER A 116 8.29 10.35 12.59
N ASP A 117 7.73 10.73 13.74
CA ASP A 117 6.29 10.83 13.97
C ASP A 117 5.61 11.79 12.98
N ARG A 118 6.21 12.97 12.73
CA ARG A 118 5.67 13.94 11.78
C ARG A 118 5.70 13.46 10.33
N LEU A 119 6.75 12.75 9.94
CA LEU A 119 6.85 12.15 8.61
C LEU A 119 5.78 11.08 8.42
N LEU A 120 5.67 10.16 9.38
CA LEU A 120 4.67 9.10 9.36
C LEU A 120 3.25 9.65 9.35
N ARG A 121 2.96 10.63 10.21
CA ARG A 121 1.66 11.33 10.21
C ARG A 121 1.36 11.97 8.86
N GLY A 122 2.34 12.62 8.23
CA GLY A 122 2.18 13.17 6.89
C GLY A 122 1.90 12.11 5.81
N TRP A 123 2.48 10.92 5.96
CA TRP A 123 2.18 9.78 5.09
C TRP A 123 0.78 9.24 5.31
N ILE A 124 0.39 8.99 6.56
CA ILE A 124 -0.96 8.50 6.92
C ILE A 124 -2.03 9.53 6.50
N THR A 125 -1.84 10.82 6.76
CA THR A 125 -2.83 11.84 6.36
C THR A 125 -3.03 11.88 4.84
N ARG A 126 -2.01 11.56 4.04
CA ARG A 126 -2.16 11.45 2.57
C ARG A 126 -2.88 10.18 2.11
N THR A 127 -3.07 9.20 2.99
CA THR A 127 -3.83 7.99 2.70
C THR A 127 -5.33 8.13 2.93
N LEU A 128 -5.73 9.17 3.65
CA LEU A 128 -7.11 9.43 3.99
C LEU A 128 -7.81 10.11 2.83
N THR A 129 -9.09 9.79 2.66
CA THR A 129 -9.95 10.50 1.72
C THR A 129 -10.40 11.84 2.30
N GLU A 130 -10.82 12.78 1.45
CA GLU A 130 -11.23 14.13 1.87
C GLU A 130 -12.36 14.11 2.92
N GLU A 131 -13.22 13.10 2.88
CA GLU A 131 -14.30 12.91 3.85
C GLU A 131 -13.76 12.65 5.27
N VAL A 132 -12.68 11.87 5.37
CA VAL A 132 -12.08 11.43 6.64
C VAL A 132 -11.04 12.42 7.15
N LEU A 133 -10.45 13.25 6.28
CA LEU A 133 -9.50 14.31 6.68
C LEU A 133 -10.07 15.26 7.74
N SER A 134 -11.37 15.54 7.68
CA SER A 134 -12.06 16.40 8.66
C SER A 134 -12.00 15.84 10.09
N LEU A 135 -11.97 14.51 10.24
CA LEU A 135 -11.92 13.81 11.53
C LEU A 135 -10.52 13.86 12.17
N VAL A 136 -9.50 14.09 11.34
CA VAL A 136 -8.10 14.07 11.75
C VAL A 136 -7.58 15.46 12.15
N VAL A 137 -8.41 16.50 11.95
CA VAL A 137 -8.09 17.87 12.35
C VAL A 137 -7.94 17.96 13.87
N GLY A 138 -6.72 18.25 14.32
CA GLY A 138 -6.39 18.43 15.75
C GLY A 138 -5.58 17.29 16.36
N LEU A 139 -5.44 16.16 15.66
CA LEU A 139 -4.60 15.04 16.07
C LEU A 139 -3.12 15.39 15.91
N LYS A 140 -2.34 15.12 16.96
CA LYS A 140 -0.99 15.64 17.15
C LYS A 140 0.11 14.62 16.86
N THR A 141 -0.21 13.33 16.89
CA THR A 141 0.74 12.22 16.64
C THR A 141 0.22 11.30 15.55
N SER A 142 1.10 10.50 14.96
CA SER A 142 0.74 9.47 13.97
C SER A 142 -0.14 8.36 14.54
N HIS A 143 0.01 8.04 15.83
CA HIS A 143 -0.84 7.08 16.56
C HIS A 143 -2.30 7.54 16.67
N GLU A 144 -2.51 8.85 16.76
CA GLU A 144 -3.85 9.40 16.97
C GLU A 144 -4.68 9.41 15.69
N VAL A 145 -4.03 9.49 14.51
CA VAL A 145 -4.63 9.57 13.16
C VAL A 145 -5.20 8.23 12.71
#